data_AF-A0A6N7M8X2-F1
#
_entry.id   AF-A0A6N7M8X2-F1
#
_cell.length_a   1.000
_cell.length_b   1.000
_cell.length_c   1.000
_cell.angle_alpha   90.00
_cell.angle_beta   90.00
_cell.angle_gamma   90.00
#
_symmetry.space_group_name_H-M   'P 1'
#
loop_
_entity.id
_entity.type
_entity.pdbx_description
1 polymer ?
#
loop_
_entity_poly.entity_id
_entity_poly.type
_entity_poly.pdbx_seq_one_letter_code
_entity_poly.pdbx_strand_id
1 'polypeptide(L)'
;MMTVLYQEGVVSYNLLKKVIGGSDGAVYSHVQKLLEAGYVTGKKEIAGNSVQTVYSLTESGKRLFTEYLQFLENILTERKQGSRAEKNINTKGES
;
A
#
# COMPACT_ATOMS: atom_id res chain seq x y z
N MET A 1 -4.97 -1.31 2.07
CA MET A 1 -5.37 -2.26 1.00
C MET A 1 -4.20 -2.61 0.09
N MET A 2 -3.60 -1.66 -0.63
CA MET A 2 -2.47 -1.93 -1.55
C MET A 2 -1.31 -2.68 -0.88
N THR A 3 -0.91 -2.28 0.34
CA THR A 3 0.14 -2.97 1.11
C THR A 3 -0.12 -4.46 1.32
N VAL A 4 -1.37 -4.83 1.66
CA VAL A 4 -1.75 -6.22 1.91
C VAL A 4 -1.70 -7.02 0.61
N LEU A 5 -2.21 -6.46 -0.48
CA LEU A 5 -2.15 -7.09 -1.80
C LEU A 5 -0.70 -7.22 -2.30
N TYR A 6 0.16 -6.26 -1.98
CA TYR A 6 1.58 -6.30 -2.33
C TYR A 6 2.34 -7.40 -1.57
N GLN A 7 2.04 -7.59 -0.29
CA GLN A 7 2.70 -8.59 0.58
C GLN A 7 2.19 -10.01 0.34
N GLU A 8 0.87 -10.19 0.25
CA GLU A 8 0.22 -11.51 0.18
C GLU A 8 0.04 -12.03 -1.26
N GLY A 9 0.15 -11.14 -2.26
CA GLY A 9 0.00 -11.45 -3.68
C GLY A 9 -1.46 -11.66 -4.11
N VAL A 10 -2.16 -12.64 -3.54
CA VAL A 10 -3.57 -12.95 -3.82
C VAL A 10 -4.36 -12.99 -2.52
N VAL A 11 -5.41 -12.18 -2.42
CA VAL A 11 -6.15 -11.95 -1.17
C VAL A 11 -7.65 -12.08 -1.40
N SER A 12 -8.35 -12.85 -0.57
CA SER A 12 -9.81 -12.95 -0.63
C SER A 12 -10.50 -11.67 -0.13
N TYR A 13 -11.71 -11.40 -0.60
CA TYR A 13 -12.51 -10.27 -0.11
C TYR A 13 -12.67 -10.28 1.42
N ASN A 14 -12.91 -11.47 2.00
CA ASN A 14 -13.08 -11.62 3.45
C ASN A 14 -11.80 -11.28 4.22
N LEU A 15 -10.63 -11.66 3.69
CA LEU A 15 -9.36 -11.30 4.31
C LEU A 15 -9.08 -9.80 4.16
N LEU A 16 -9.34 -9.21 3.01
CA LEU A 16 -9.26 -7.74 2.82
C LEU A 16 -10.12 -7.01 3.85
N LYS A 17 -11.36 -7.43 4.04
CA LYS A 17 -12.25 -6.86 5.05
C LYS A 17 -11.68 -6.97 6.46
N LYS A 18 -11.19 -8.16 6.83
CA LYS A 18 -10.61 -8.41 8.15
C LYS A 18 -9.40 -7.52 8.42
N VAL A 19 -8.49 -7.39 7.45
CA VAL A 19 -7.24 -6.62 7.62
C VAL A 19 -7.48 -5.12 7.59
N ILE A 20 -8.41 -4.64 6.76
CA ILE A 20 -8.72 -3.21 6.64
C ILE A 20 -9.57 -2.73 7.83
N GLY A 21 -10.31 -3.63 8.49
CA GLY A 21 -11.17 -3.28 9.64
C GLY A 21 -12.38 -2.40 9.25
N GLY A 22 -12.73 -2.37 7.97
CA GLY A 22 -13.82 -1.56 7.42
C GLY A 22 -15.14 -2.31 7.29
N SER A 23 -16.23 -1.56 7.08
CA SER A 23 -17.53 -2.13 6.69
C SER A 23 -17.49 -2.69 5.26
N ASP A 24 -18.45 -3.55 4.90
CA ASP A 24 -18.54 -4.09 3.54
C ASP A 24 -18.62 -2.98 2.49
N GLY A 25 -19.39 -1.91 2.75
CA GLY A 25 -19.50 -0.77 1.83
C GLY A 25 -18.18 -0.02 1.64
N ALA A 26 -17.41 0.19 2.71
CA ALA A 26 -16.12 0.88 2.63
C ALA A 26 -15.10 0.05 1.83
N VAL A 27 -14.97 -1.23 2.17
CA VAL A 27 -14.03 -2.15 1.49
C VAL A 27 -14.41 -2.30 0.02
N TYR A 28 -15.70 -2.51 -0.28
CA TYR A 28 -16.19 -2.59 -1.65
C TYR A 28 -15.87 -1.32 -2.46
N SER A 29 -16.16 -0.13 -1.91
CA SER A 29 -15.87 1.12 -2.61
C SER A 29 -14.39 1.29 -2.92
N HIS A 30 -13.50 0.95 -1.99
CA HIS A 30 -12.06 0.98 -2.23
C HIS A 30 -11.62 -0.03 -3.28
N VAL A 31 -12.11 -1.27 -3.22
CA VAL A 31 -11.81 -2.30 -4.22
C VAL A 31 -12.26 -1.86 -5.61
N GLN A 32 -13.49 -1.35 -5.76
CA GLN A 32 -14.01 -0.90 -7.05
C GLN A 32 -13.16 0.22 -7.66
N LYS A 33 -12.79 1.24 -6.87
CA LYS A 33 -11.91 2.32 -7.36
C LYS A 33 -10.57 1.79 -7.87
N LEU A 34 -10.01 0.78 -7.22
CA LEU A 34 -8.74 0.17 -7.62
C LEU A 34 -8.86 -0.72 -8.87
N LEU A 35 -10.00 -1.39 -9.04
CA LEU A 35 -10.34 -2.14 -10.25
C LEU A 35 -10.54 -1.20 -11.44
N GLU A 36 -11.33 -0.13 -11.25
CA GLU A 36 -11.60 0.90 -12.27
C GLU A 36 -10.32 1.61 -12.72
N ALA A 37 -9.40 1.86 -11.78
CA ALA A 37 -8.08 2.42 -12.08
C ALA A 37 -7.09 1.42 -12.69
N GLY A 38 -7.45 0.13 -12.80
CA GLY A 38 -6.61 -0.91 -13.41
C GLY A 38 -5.40 -1.34 -12.57
N TYR A 39 -5.38 -1.01 -11.27
CA TYR A 39 -4.27 -1.36 -10.37
C TYR A 39 -4.47 -2.69 -9.65
N VAL A 40 -5.71 -3.16 -9.59
CA VAL A 40 -6.10 -4.44 -9.01
C VAL A 40 -6.88 -5.22 -10.06
N THR A 41 -6.75 -6.55 -10.02
CA THR A 41 -7.63 -7.46 -10.75
C THR A 41 -8.40 -8.33 -9.76
N GLY A 42 -9.60 -8.75 -10.15
CA GLY A 42 -10.47 -9.63 -9.37
C GLY A 42 -10.86 -10.85 -10.17
N LYS A 43 -10.85 -12.03 -9.53
CA LYS A 43 -11.35 -13.27 -10.14
C LYS A 43 -12.08 -14.13 -9.12
N LYS A 44 -12.99 -14.96 -9.61
CA LYS A 44 -13.63 -16.00 -8.80
C LYS A 44 -12.71 -17.22 -8.74
N GLU A 45 -12.53 -17.75 -7.54
CA GLU A 45 -11.79 -18.98 -7.29
C GLU A 45 -12.64 -19.92 -6.44
N ILE A 46 -12.47 -21.23 -6.67
CA ILE A 46 -13.09 -22.26 -5.85
C ILE A 46 -12.18 -22.52 -4.66
N ALA A 47 -12.71 -22.32 -3.45
CA ALA A 47 -12.05 -22.62 -2.19
C ALA A 47 -12.89 -23.64 -1.43
N GLY A 48 -12.48 -24.92 -1.49
CA GLY A 48 -13.26 -26.04 -0.97
C GLY A 48 -14.61 -26.16 -1.67
N ASN A 49 -15.70 -26.14 -0.90
CA ASN A 49 -17.08 -26.25 -1.39
C ASN A 49 -17.71 -24.89 -1.73
N SER A 50 -16.94 -23.80 -1.69
CA SER A 50 -17.43 -22.44 -1.86
C SER A 50 -16.69 -21.69 -2.96
N VAL A 51 -17.37 -20.74 -3.60
CA VAL A 51 -16.75 -19.80 -4.53
C VAL A 51 -16.46 -18.50 -3.79
N GLN A 52 -15.22 -18.03 -3.89
CA GLN A 52 -14.80 -16.75 -3.34
C GLN A 52 -14.27 -15.83 -4.44
N THR A 53 -14.33 -14.52 -4.21
CA THR A 53 -13.62 -13.55 -5.04
C THR A 53 -12.28 -13.24 -4.39
N VAL A 54 -11.21 -13.36 -5.18
CA VAL A 54 -9.86 -12.97 -4.79
C VAL A 54 -9.37 -11.80 -5.64
N TYR A 55 -8.45 -11.04 -5.08
CA TYR A 55 -7.87 -9.86 -5.69
C TYR A 55 -6.35 -9.93 -5.64
N SER A 56 -5.70 -9.36 -6.65
CA SER A 56 -4.25 -9.20 -6.71
C SER A 56 -3.87 -7.90 -7.39
N LEU A 57 -2.67 -7.40 -7.13
CA LEU A 57 -2.14 -6.25 -7.87
C LEU A 57 -1.86 -6.64 -9.33
N THR A 58 -2.17 -5.74 -10.24
CA THR A 58 -1.66 -5.77 -11.62
C THR A 58 -0.20 -5.32 -11.64
N GLU A 59 0.50 -5.51 -12.76
CA GLU A 59 1.87 -4.99 -12.91
C GLU A 59 1.93 -3.46 -12.79
N SER A 60 0.95 -2.74 -13.36
CA SER A 60 0.83 -1.29 -13.17
C SER A 60 0.57 -0.91 -11.71
N GLY A 61 -0.28 -1.68 -11.00
CA GLY A 61 -0.55 -1.48 -9.58
C GLY A 61 0.69 -1.68 -8.69
N LYS A 62 1.49 -2.72 -8.96
CA LYS A 62 2.78 -2.96 -8.26
C LYS A 62 3.76 -1.81 -8.50
N ARG A 63 3.87 -1.36 -9.75
CA ARG A 63 4.76 -0.25 -10.12
C ARG A 63 4.36 1.03 -9.40
N LEU A 64 3.09 1.43 -9.50
CA LEU A 64 2.57 2.62 -8.81
C LEU A 64 2.83 2.57 -7.30
N PHE A 65 2.58 1.43 -6.67
CA PHE A 65 2.78 1.29 -5.24
C PHE A 65 4.26 1.40 -4.87
N THR A 66 5.16 0.85 -5.69
CA THR A 66 6.61 0.96 -5.49
C THR A 66 7.09 2.41 -5.64
N GLU A 67 6.63 3.12 -6.67
CA GLU A 67 6.92 4.55 -6.88
C GLU A 67 6.42 5.40 -5.70
N TYR A 68 5.25 5.06 -5.17
CA TYR A 68 4.72 5.71 -3.97
C TYR A 68 5.58 5.46 -2.73
N LEU A 69 6.05 4.23 -2.52
CA LEU A 69 6.96 3.91 -1.40
C LEU A 69 8.29 4.67 -1.51
N GLN A 70 8.86 4.74 -2.71
CA GLN A 70 10.09 5.52 -2.98
C GLN A 70 9.87 7.02 -2.71
N PHE A 71 8.74 7.56 -3.13
CA PHE A 71 8.39 8.95 -2.84
C PHE A 71 8.32 9.22 -1.33
N LEU A 72 7.69 8.33 -0.56
CA LEU A 72 7.64 8.44 0.90
C LEU A 72 9.04 8.34 1.53
N GLU A 73 9.89 7.43 1.06
CA GLU A 73 11.26 7.27 1.53
C GLU A 73 12.10 8.54 1.30
N ASN A 74 11.93 9.19 0.14
CA ASN A 74 12.62 10.44 -0.18
C ASN A 74 12.23 11.56 0.79
N ILE A 75 10.93 11.75 1.05
CA ILE A 75 10.44 12.75 2.02
C ILE A 75 11.03 12.53 3.41
N LEU A 76 11.11 11.26 3.86
CA LEU A 76 11.66 10.93 5.18
C LEU A 76 13.17 11.16 5.24
N THR A 77 13.88 10.90 4.14
CA THR A 77 15.33 11.06 4.03
C THR A 77 15.74 12.53 4.01
N GLU A 78 15.00 13.37 3.28
CA GLU A 78 15.23 14.83 3.25
C GLU A 78 15.11 15.44 4.66
N ARG A 79 14.11 15.03 5.45
CA ARG A 79 13.93 15.49 6.84
C ARG A 79 15.08 15.06 7.77
N LYS A 80 15.67 13.88 7.55
CA LYS A 80 16.83 13.39 8.34
C LYS A 80 18.11 14.15 8.01
N GLN A 81 18.25 14.67 6.79
CA GLN A 81 19.43 15.44 6.39
C GLN A 81 19.39 16.89 6.89
N GLY A 82 18.23 17.54 6.84
CA GLY A 82 18.05 18.89 7.41
C GLY A 82 18.35 18.96 8.91
N SER A 83 17.94 17.95 9.67
CA SER A 83 18.19 17.85 11.12
C SER A 83 19.64 17.52 11.49
N ARG A 84 20.45 16.99 10.55
CA ARG A 84 21.90 16.77 10.74
C ARG A 84 22.74 18.00 10.35
N ALA A 85 22.24 18.81 9.41
CA ALA A 85 22.89 20.07 9.01
C ALA A 85 22.81 21.13 10.13
N GLU A 86 21.66 21.30 10.79
CA GLU A 86 21.50 22.28 11.88
C GLU A 86 22.36 21.98 13.11
N LYS A 87 22.55 20.70 13.45
CA LYS A 87 23.36 20.30 14.63
C LYS A 87 24.86 20.57 14.47
N ASN A 88 25.36 20.62 13.22
CA ASN A 88 26.77 20.89 12.93
C ASN A 88 27.12 22.39 12.91
N ILE A 89 26.13 23.28 12.81
CA ILE A 89 26.35 24.73 12.83
C ILE A 89 26.43 25.23 14.28
N ASN A 90 25.61 24.67 15.18
CA ASN A 90 25.57 25.08 16.59
C ASN A 90 26.70 24.51 17.48
N THR A 91 27.59 23.67 16.93
CA THR A 91 28.73 23.07 17.66
C THR A 91 30.09 23.65 17.27
N LYS A 92 30.15 24.53 16.26
CA LYS A 92 31.39 25.22 15.84
C LYS A 92 31.55 26.64 16.40
N GLY A 93 30.64 27.08 17.26
CA GLY A 93 30.62 28.44 17.85
C GLY A 93 31.19 28.56 19.27
N GLU A 94 31.60 27.46 19.89
CA GLU A 94 32.21 27.45 21.23
C GLU A 94 33.63 26.86 21.15
N SER A 95 34.60 27.67 20.73
CA SER A 95 36.04 27.50 21.00
C SER A 95 36.74 28.83 20.79
#